data_AF-A0ABD2W2D5-F1
#
_entry.id   AF-A0ABD2W2D5-F1
#
_cell.length_a   1.000
_cell.length_b   1.000
_cell.length_c   1.000
_cell.angle_alpha   90.00
_cell.angle_beta   90.00
_cell.angle_gamma   90.00
#
_symmetry.space_group_name_H-M   'P 1'
#
loop_
_entity.id
_entity.type
_entity.pdbx_description
1 polymer ?
#
loop_
_entity_poly.entity_id
_entity_poly.type
_entity_poly.pdbx_seq_one_letter_code
_entity_poly.pdbx_strand_id
1 'polypeptide(L)'
;MGGKNVNLTLLNQNYVIKNFAVIPSNEKYNNLNNQFEILLTDETTINYYKETIKFYKNTVRYEDLTEILKKPTNTLFNTTAIVEKIKPHVTIHSTRTNKDYVKQEIELVNETNFKIILTLWNKPTNLEIEVLKIYSFTNLRITQGNYVKGLNAIVETTAIQETQSSIALKLLPVLQEMIKTNIENNTSQNISNFENLDDNLLCTAMEEFENRHTQSTTEKKNINIIKEISHITINQILEKIITTTDNSNSQEEINGNEKHNTHNMDLIPNMDDSTSFDNDTLETITTDDNNEPPFKKQKRFN
;
A
#
# COMPACT_ATOMS: atom_id res chain seq x y z
N MET A 1 12.56 -7.33 -49.10
CA MET A 1 12.39 -6.11 -48.27
C MET A 1 12.79 -6.48 -46.85
N GLY A 2 13.87 -5.89 -46.33
CA GLY A 2 14.36 -6.18 -44.98
C GLY A 2 13.48 -5.48 -43.95
N GLY A 3 12.61 -6.24 -43.27
CA GLY A 3 11.88 -5.74 -42.12
C GLY A 3 12.88 -5.37 -41.02
N LYS A 4 13.03 -4.07 -40.73
CA LYS A 4 13.76 -3.63 -39.54
C LYS A 4 12.99 -4.19 -38.33
N ASN A 5 13.65 -5.02 -37.54
CA ASN A 5 13.18 -5.37 -36.20
C ASN A 5 13.06 -4.07 -35.40
N VAL A 6 11.85 -3.53 -35.30
CA VAL A 6 11.57 -2.40 -34.42
C VAL A 6 11.61 -2.97 -33.01
N ASN A 7 12.60 -2.57 -32.23
CA ASN A 7 12.63 -2.87 -30.80
C ASN A 7 11.55 -2.01 -30.14
N LEU A 8 10.34 -2.57 -30.00
CA LEU A 8 9.13 -1.89 -29.50
C LEU A 8 9.20 -1.56 -27.99
N THR A 9 10.40 -1.42 -27.42
CA THR A 9 10.65 -1.49 -25.97
C THR A 9 10.64 -0.14 -25.26
N LEU A 10 10.46 0.99 -25.97
CA LEU A 10 10.36 2.27 -25.30
C LEU A 10 8.93 2.50 -24.82
N LEU A 11 8.70 2.21 -23.54
CA LEU A 11 7.50 2.60 -22.80
C LEU A 11 7.24 4.11 -22.95
N ASN A 12 5.96 4.51 -22.93
CA ASN A 12 5.51 5.91 -22.96
C ASN A 12 5.82 6.70 -24.25
N GLN A 13 5.90 6.00 -25.39
CA GLN A 13 5.99 6.62 -26.72
C GLN A 13 4.68 6.42 -27.49
N ASN A 14 4.41 7.32 -28.43
CA ASN A 14 3.22 7.24 -29.28
C ASN A 14 3.54 6.40 -30.53
N TYR A 15 2.61 5.51 -30.91
CA TYR A 15 2.74 4.66 -32.10
C TYR A 15 1.44 4.62 -32.88
N VAL A 16 1.57 4.45 -34.20
CA VAL A 16 0.46 4.09 -35.09
C VAL A 16 0.61 2.62 -35.45
N ILE A 17 -0.41 1.83 -35.11
CA ILE A 17 -0.49 0.39 -35.38
C ILE A 17 -1.53 0.19 -36.49
N LYS A 18 -1.19 -0.55 -37.56
CA LYS A 18 -2.09 -0.87 -38.67
C LYS A 18 -2.04 -2.37 -39.00
N ASN A 19 -3.09 -2.88 -39.66
CA ASN A 19 -3.21 -4.26 -40.14
C ASN A 19 -3.09 -5.33 -39.04
N PHE A 20 -3.72 -5.06 -37.89
CA PHE A 20 -3.82 -6.01 -36.79
C PHE A 20 -5.17 -6.72 -36.78
N ALA A 21 -5.26 -7.86 -36.10
CA ALA A 21 -6.53 -8.53 -35.85
C ALA A 21 -7.16 -8.04 -34.53
N VAL A 22 -8.49 -8.03 -34.48
CA VAL A 22 -9.26 -7.72 -33.28
C VAL A 22 -9.94 -9.02 -32.82
N ILE A 23 -9.71 -9.40 -31.57
CA ILE A 23 -10.26 -10.62 -30.97
C ILE A 23 -11.04 -10.28 -29.69
N PRO A 24 -11.98 -11.13 -29.24
CA PRO A 24 -12.62 -10.94 -27.94
C PRO A 24 -11.59 -10.90 -26.81
N SER A 25 -11.75 -9.99 -25.85
CA SER A 25 -10.83 -9.85 -24.72
C SER A 25 -10.91 -11.03 -23.76
N ASN A 26 -9.80 -11.31 -23.08
CA ASN A 26 -9.75 -12.33 -22.05
C ASN A 26 -9.71 -11.67 -20.68
N GLU A 27 -10.89 -11.44 -20.09
CA GLU A 27 -11.07 -10.76 -18.80
C GLU A 27 -10.28 -11.42 -17.64
N LYS A 28 -9.87 -12.68 -17.79
CA LYS A 28 -9.02 -13.36 -16.81
C LYS A 28 -7.60 -12.80 -16.75
N TYR A 29 -7.11 -12.26 -17.87
CA TYR A 29 -5.73 -11.79 -18.03
C TYR A 29 -5.64 -10.29 -18.34
N ASN A 30 -6.77 -9.60 -18.46
CA ASN A 30 -6.85 -8.20 -18.84
C ASN A 30 -7.69 -7.41 -17.82
N ASN A 31 -7.21 -6.23 -17.41
CA ASN A 31 -7.91 -5.31 -16.50
C ASN A 31 -8.58 -4.13 -17.21
N LEU A 32 -8.44 -4.04 -18.53
CA LEU A 32 -9.08 -3.02 -19.32
C LEU A 32 -10.55 -3.38 -19.51
N ASN A 33 -11.43 -2.41 -19.28
CA ASN A 33 -12.88 -2.55 -19.52
C ASN A 33 -13.18 -2.44 -21.03
N ASN A 34 -12.53 -3.27 -21.84
CA ASN A 34 -12.73 -3.33 -23.28
C ASN A 34 -13.09 -4.78 -23.66
N GLN A 35 -14.12 -4.94 -24.49
CA GLN A 35 -14.62 -6.24 -24.96
C GLN A 35 -13.68 -6.91 -25.97
N PHE A 36 -12.68 -6.16 -26.47
CA PHE A 36 -11.78 -6.61 -27.50
C PHE A 36 -10.31 -6.36 -27.16
N GLU A 37 -9.45 -7.17 -27.75
CA GLU A 37 -7.99 -7.07 -27.70
C GLU A 37 -7.40 -7.03 -29.11
N ILE A 38 -6.21 -6.45 -29.22
CA ILE A 38 -5.44 -6.38 -30.46
C ILE A 38 -4.47 -7.57 -30.52
N LEU A 39 -4.57 -8.37 -31.57
CA LEU A 39 -3.61 -9.42 -31.90
C LEU A 39 -2.73 -8.97 -33.06
N LEU A 40 -1.42 -8.87 -32.81
CA LEU A 40 -0.45 -8.53 -33.85
C LEU A 40 -0.26 -9.75 -34.77
N THR A 41 -0.30 -9.51 -36.08
CA THR A 41 -0.15 -10.50 -37.15
C THR A 41 1.11 -10.21 -37.96
N ASP A 42 1.46 -11.11 -38.88
CA ASP A 42 2.61 -10.92 -39.79
C ASP A 42 2.45 -9.71 -40.72
N GLU A 43 1.22 -9.24 -40.93
CA GLU A 43 0.90 -8.06 -41.76
C GLU A 43 0.90 -6.76 -40.95
N THR A 44 0.99 -6.85 -39.62
CA THR A 44 0.90 -5.70 -38.72
C THR A 44 2.10 -4.77 -38.91
N THR A 45 1.82 -3.47 -39.03
CA THR A 45 2.86 -2.44 -39.10
C THR A 45 2.75 -1.50 -37.90
N ILE A 46 3.88 -1.22 -37.25
CA ILE A 46 3.96 -0.33 -36.09
C ILE A 46 4.97 0.77 -36.39
N ASN A 47 4.50 2.01 -36.42
CA ASN A 47 5.31 3.17 -36.75
C ASN A 47 5.32 4.16 -35.59
N TYR A 48 6.49 4.71 -35.26
CA TYR A 48 6.61 5.78 -34.29
C TYR A 48 5.81 7.01 -34.73
N TYR A 49 5.02 7.56 -33.83
CA TYR A 49 4.24 8.77 -34.07
C TYR A 49 4.87 9.94 -33.32
N LYS A 50 5.48 10.86 -34.07
CA LYS A 50 6.29 11.94 -33.52
C LYS A 50 5.46 13.06 -32.89
N GLU A 51 4.23 13.26 -33.34
CA GLU A 51 3.43 14.37 -32.84
C GLU A 51 2.80 14.04 -31.49
N THR A 52 2.69 15.07 -30.65
CA THR A 52 2.03 14.97 -29.36
C THR A 52 0.52 14.90 -29.57
N ILE A 53 -0.03 13.69 -29.64
CA ILE A 53 -1.47 13.50 -29.53
C ILE A 53 -1.83 13.71 -28.06
N LYS A 54 -2.86 14.53 -27.81
CA LYS A 54 -3.53 14.56 -26.51
C LYS A 54 -4.32 13.26 -26.36
N PHE A 55 -3.65 12.19 -25.98
CA PHE A 55 -4.36 11.00 -25.52
C PHE A 55 -5.07 11.32 -24.21
N TYR A 56 -6.29 10.81 -24.06
CA TYR A 56 -6.86 10.66 -22.73
C TYR A 56 -5.91 9.77 -21.94
N LYS A 57 -5.20 10.36 -20.96
CA LYS A 57 -4.32 9.62 -20.05
C LYS A 57 -5.18 8.50 -19.49
N ASN A 58 -4.84 7.25 -19.83
CA ASN A 58 -5.63 6.10 -19.44
C ASN A 58 -5.79 6.16 -17.91
N THR A 59 -7.00 6.44 -17.45
CA THR A 59 -7.25 6.74 -16.05
C THR A 59 -7.17 5.42 -15.31
N VAL A 60 -5.98 5.10 -14.80
CA VAL A 60 -5.80 3.91 -13.96
C VAL A 60 -6.75 4.07 -12.77
N ARG A 61 -7.69 3.13 -12.66
CA ARG A 61 -8.61 3.08 -11.53
C ARG A 61 -7.88 2.42 -10.37
N TYR A 62 -7.52 3.22 -9.38
CA TYR A 62 -7.02 2.73 -8.10
C TYR A 62 -8.19 2.43 -7.17
N GLU A 63 -8.08 1.33 -6.44
CA GLU A 63 -9.08 0.83 -5.52
C GLU A 63 -8.49 0.79 -4.10
N ASP A 64 -9.33 0.99 -3.08
CA ASP A 64 -8.92 0.87 -1.69
C ASP A 64 -8.54 -0.58 -1.36
N LEU A 65 -7.51 -0.77 -0.52
CA LEU A 65 -7.01 -2.11 -0.18
C LEU A 65 -8.09 -3.05 0.38
N THR A 66 -9.10 -2.53 1.10
CA THR A 66 -10.18 -3.36 1.66
C THR A 66 -11.08 -3.99 0.60
N GLU A 67 -11.16 -3.40 -0.61
CA GLU A 67 -11.95 -3.94 -1.72
C GLU A 67 -11.43 -5.30 -2.22
N ILE A 68 -10.19 -5.65 -1.87
CA ILE A 68 -9.64 -6.98 -2.17
C ILE A 68 -10.50 -8.11 -1.56
N LEU A 69 -11.14 -7.86 -0.41
CA LEU A 69 -11.96 -8.84 0.29
C LEU A 69 -13.18 -9.26 -0.52
N LYS A 70 -13.72 -8.34 -1.35
CA LYS A 70 -14.91 -8.56 -2.16
C LYS A 70 -14.60 -9.13 -3.55
N LYS A 71 -13.36 -8.99 -4.03
CA LYS A 71 -12.98 -9.38 -5.40
C LYS A 71 -12.62 -10.87 -5.54
N PRO A 72 -12.84 -11.49 -6.72
CA PRO A 72 -12.42 -12.87 -6.94
C PRO A 72 -10.90 -13.03 -6.91
N THR A 73 -10.44 -14.22 -6.55
CA THR A 73 -9.02 -14.59 -6.69
C THR A 73 -8.63 -14.60 -8.18
N ASN A 74 -7.36 -14.27 -8.47
CA ASN A 74 -6.76 -14.13 -9.80
C ASN A 74 -7.20 -12.91 -10.62
N THR A 75 -8.03 -12.01 -10.09
CA THR A 75 -8.30 -10.74 -10.77
C THR A 75 -7.15 -9.76 -10.61
N LEU A 76 -7.01 -8.86 -11.57
CA LEU A 76 -6.08 -7.75 -11.47
C LEU A 76 -6.62 -6.65 -10.54
N PHE A 77 -5.71 -5.93 -9.91
CA PHE A 77 -5.99 -4.94 -8.88
C PHE A 77 -4.96 -3.82 -8.92
N ASN A 78 -5.40 -2.57 -8.84
CA ASN A 78 -4.52 -1.41 -8.73
C ASN A 78 -4.85 -0.71 -7.42
N THR A 79 -3.84 -0.27 -6.68
CA THR A 79 -4.06 0.35 -5.37
C THR A 79 -2.95 1.34 -5.06
N THR A 80 -3.23 2.27 -4.15
CA THR A 80 -2.23 3.18 -3.58
C THR A 80 -2.15 2.88 -2.10
N ALA A 81 -0.94 2.64 -1.59
CA ALA A 81 -0.74 2.21 -0.21
C ALA A 81 0.60 2.71 0.35
N ILE A 82 0.68 2.76 1.68
CA ILE A 82 1.92 2.97 2.42
C ILE A 82 2.68 1.65 2.50
N VAL A 83 3.97 1.68 2.22
CA VAL A 83 4.86 0.54 2.45
C VAL A 83 5.33 0.56 3.90
N GLU A 84 4.75 -0.28 4.75
CA GLU A 84 5.09 -0.32 6.17
C GLU A 84 6.38 -1.10 6.43
N LYS A 85 6.52 -2.25 5.77
CA LYS A 85 7.62 -3.18 6.03
C LYS A 85 8.00 -3.91 4.77
N ILE A 86 9.30 -4.08 4.57
CA ILE A 86 9.86 -4.91 3.51
C ILE A 86 10.63 -6.05 4.18
N LYS A 87 10.25 -7.30 3.90
CA LYS A 87 10.97 -8.47 4.38
C LYS A 87 12.21 -8.73 3.51
N PRO A 88 13.28 -9.35 4.07
CA PRO A 88 14.43 -9.75 3.29
C PRO A 88 14.06 -10.70 2.15
N HIS A 89 14.88 -10.71 1.10
CA HIS A 89 14.76 -11.67 0.01
C HIS A 89 14.98 -13.10 0.51
N VAL A 90 14.16 -14.02 0.01
CA VAL A 90 14.29 -15.46 0.25
C VAL A 90 14.38 -16.17 -1.09
N THR A 91 15.35 -17.06 -1.26
CA THR A 91 15.43 -17.92 -2.44
C THR A 91 14.75 -19.25 -2.14
N ILE A 92 13.80 -19.63 -3.00
CA ILE A 92 13.01 -20.86 -2.88
C ILE A 92 13.35 -21.74 -4.08
N HIS A 93 13.96 -22.89 -3.84
CA HIS A 93 14.20 -23.90 -4.87
C HIS A 93 12.92 -24.73 -5.10
N SER A 94 12.41 -24.75 -6.33
CA SER A 94 11.25 -25.59 -6.68
C SER A 94 11.71 -26.96 -7.17
N THR A 95 11.40 -28.00 -6.42
CA THR A 95 11.65 -29.39 -6.81
C THR A 95 10.89 -29.81 -8.07
N ARG A 96 9.72 -29.19 -8.33
CA ARG A 96 8.88 -29.50 -9.49
C ARG A 96 9.47 -28.98 -10.79
N THR A 97 10.00 -27.76 -10.79
CA THR A 97 10.55 -27.13 -12.01
C THR A 97 12.07 -27.18 -12.07
N ASN A 98 12.73 -27.64 -11.00
CA ASN A 98 14.18 -27.60 -10.79
C ASN A 98 14.76 -26.20 -11.04
N LYS A 99 14.07 -25.17 -10.55
CA LYS A 99 14.43 -23.75 -10.71
C LYS A 99 14.35 -23.03 -9.38
N ASP A 100 15.22 -22.04 -9.22
CA ASP A 100 15.20 -21.12 -8.09
C ASP A 100 14.26 -19.94 -8.36
N TYR A 101 13.54 -19.55 -7.32
CA TYR A 101 12.65 -18.40 -7.32
C TYR A 101 13.04 -17.47 -6.19
N VAL A 102 13.27 -16.20 -6.49
CA VAL A 102 13.49 -15.18 -5.47
C VAL A 102 12.12 -14.63 -5.06
N LYS A 103 11.84 -14.65 -3.75
CA LYS A 103 10.61 -14.13 -3.14
C LYS A 103 10.96 -12.96 -2.23
N GLN A 104 10.16 -11.91 -2.30
CA GLN A 104 10.18 -10.82 -1.32
C GLN A 104 8.74 -10.50 -0.91
N GLU A 105 8.52 -10.19 0.37
CA GLU A 105 7.21 -9.82 0.89
C GLU A 105 7.24 -8.38 1.38
N ILE A 106 6.22 -7.62 1.02
CA ILE A 106 6.02 -6.23 1.40
C ILE A 106 4.68 -6.10 2.11
N GLU A 107 4.66 -5.45 3.27
CA GLU A 107 3.44 -5.12 4.00
C GLU A 107 2.94 -3.74 3.57
N LEU A 108 1.72 -3.72 3.05
CA LEU A 108 1.03 -2.53 2.55
C LEU A 108 -0.08 -2.12 3.51
N VAL A 109 -0.24 -0.83 3.74
CA VAL A 109 -1.22 -0.24 4.66
C VAL A 109 -2.04 0.83 3.95
N ASN A 110 -3.36 0.86 4.20
CA ASN A 110 -4.26 1.92 3.72
C ASN A 110 -4.62 2.95 4.81
N GLU A 111 -5.58 3.82 4.52
CA GLU A 111 -6.08 4.85 5.44
C GLU A 111 -6.75 4.30 6.70
N THR A 112 -7.24 3.05 6.67
CA THR A 112 -7.92 2.41 7.80
C THR A 112 -7.00 1.49 8.60
N ASN A 113 -5.68 1.59 8.44
CA ASN A 113 -4.69 0.66 9.00
C ASN A 113 -4.90 -0.81 8.57
N PHE A 114 -5.65 -1.06 7.50
CA PHE A 114 -5.81 -2.40 6.95
C PHE A 114 -4.51 -2.81 6.26
N LYS A 115 -3.97 -3.96 6.69
CA LYS A 115 -2.68 -4.51 6.25
C LYS A 115 -2.88 -5.62 5.24
N ILE A 116 -2.07 -5.62 4.19
CA ILE A 116 -1.99 -6.74 3.25
C ILE A 116 -0.56 -7.04 2.82
N ILE A 117 -0.29 -8.31 2.54
CA ILE A 117 1.00 -8.75 2.02
C ILE A 117 0.97 -8.72 0.49
N LEU A 118 1.89 -7.95 -0.09
CA LEU A 118 2.30 -8.00 -1.48
C LEU A 118 3.53 -8.92 -1.61
N THR A 119 3.40 -10.00 -2.39
CA THR A 119 4.52 -10.88 -2.71
C THR A 119 5.10 -10.54 -4.08
N LEU A 120 6.40 -10.28 -4.12
CA LEU A 120 7.18 -10.09 -5.32
C LEU A 120 7.92 -11.39 -5.67
N TRP A 121 7.94 -11.75 -6.94
CA TRP A 121 8.62 -12.95 -7.45
C TRP A 121 9.59 -12.59 -8.57
N ASN A 122 10.84 -13.04 -8.49
CA ASN A 122 11.86 -12.86 -9.53
C ASN A 122 12.03 -11.38 -9.95
N LYS A 123 11.88 -11.04 -11.24
CA LYS A 123 12.13 -9.67 -11.77
C LYS A 123 11.47 -8.54 -10.95
N PRO A 124 10.17 -8.64 -10.56
CA PRO A 124 9.53 -7.71 -9.65
C PRO A 124 10.25 -7.41 -8.32
N THR A 125 11.17 -8.25 -7.84
CA THR A 125 11.95 -7.94 -6.62
C THR A 125 12.94 -6.80 -6.81
N ASN A 126 13.20 -6.39 -8.05
CA ASN A 126 14.09 -5.25 -8.36
C ASN A 126 13.37 -3.89 -8.31
N LEU A 127 12.12 -3.84 -7.86
CA LEU A 127 11.42 -2.57 -7.67
C LEU A 127 12.11 -1.79 -6.54
N GLU A 128 12.54 -0.55 -6.84
CA GLU A 128 13.13 0.37 -5.87
C GLU A 128 12.03 0.94 -4.97
N ILE A 129 11.65 0.15 -3.97
CA ILE A 129 10.59 0.49 -3.00
C ILE A 129 11.24 0.72 -1.64
N GLU A 130 10.84 1.81 -0.99
CA GLU A 130 11.31 2.15 0.35
C GLU A 130 10.18 2.07 1.38
N VAL A 131 10.57 1.77 2.63
CA VAL A 131 9.68 1.76 3.79
C VAL A 131 9.26 3.18 4.16
N LEU A 132 8.05 3.33 4.69
CA LEU A 132 7.42 4.61 5.07
C LEU A 132 7.32 5.59 3.89
N LYS A 133 6.95 5.07 2.72
CA LYS A 133 6.59 5.85 1.53
C LYS A 133 5.27 5.36 0.93
N ILE A 134 4.62 6.26 0.19
CA ILE A 134 3.36 5.97 -0.52
C ILE A 134 3.69 5.61 -1.97
N TYR A 135 3.15 4.49 -2.43
CA TYR A 135 3.28 4.03 -3.81
C TYR A 135 1.93 3.71 -4.41
N SER A 136 1.78 4.08 -5.68
CA SER A 136 0.72 3.62 -6.56
C SER A 136 1.19 2.36 -7.30
N PHE A 137 0.54 1.24 -7.01
CA PHE A 137 0.79 -0.05 -7.61
C PHE A 137 -0.24 -0.34 -8.71
N THR A 138 0.23 -0.80 -9.86
CA THR A 138 -0.64 -1.24 -10.96
C THR A 138 -0.41 -2.70 -11.31
N ASN A 139 -1.43 -3.34 -11.87
CA ASN A 139 -1.40 -4.73 -12.33
C ASN A 139 -1.02 -5.72 -11.22
N LEU A 140 -1.51 -5.57 -10.00
CA LEU A 140 -1.35 -6.60 -8.97
C LEU A 140 -2.35 -7.72 -9.20
N ARG A 141 -2.01 -8.96 -8.87
CA ARG A 141 -2.94 -10.09 -8.92
C ARG A 141 -3.41 -10.47 -7.52
N ILE A 142 -4.72 -10.54 -7.32
CA ILE A 142 -5.30 -11.03 -6.06
C ILE A 142 -5.02 -12.53 -5.94
N THR A 143 -4.52 -12.94 -4.79
CA THR A 143 -4.27 -14.33 -4.45
C THR A 143 -4.94 -14.69 -3.13
N GLN A 144 -5.15 -15.98 -2.89
CA GLN A 144 -5.69 -16.48 -1.63
C GLN A 144 -4.93 -17.76 -1.23
N GLY A 145 -4.34 -17.75 -0.04
CA GLY A 145 -3.66 -18.90 0.54
C GLY A 145 -4.14 -19.09 1.98
N ASN A 146 -4.48 -20.32 2.36
CA ASN A 146 -5.00 -20.64 3.70
C ASN A 146 -6.10 -19.67 4.17
N TYR A 147 -7.07 -19.40 3.28
CA TYR A 147 -8.19 -18.47 3.50
C TYR A 147 -7.85 -16.99 3.59
N VAL A 148 -6.57 -16.60 3.63
CA VAL A 148 -6.13 -15.21 3.67
C VAL A 148 -5.88 -14.70 2.25
N LYS A 149 -6.46 -13.53 1.93
CA LYS A 149 -6.19 -12.85 0.66
C LYS A 149 -4.90 -12.04 0.73
N GLY A 150 -4.20 -12.01 -0.39
CA GLY A 150 -2.96 -11.25 -0.57
C GLY A 150 -2.82 -10.75 -2.00
N LEU A 151 -1.74 -10.04 -2.27
CA LEU A 151 -1.42 -9.51 -3.58
C LEU A 151 -0.14 -10.17 -4.09
N ASN A 152 -0.09 -10.50 -5.37
CA ASN A 152 1.14 -10.90 -6.05
C ASN A 152 1.47 -9.89 -7.14
N ALA A 153 2.73 -9.44 -7.19
CA ALA A 153 3.22 -8.76 -8.37
C ALA A 153 3.40 -9.76 -9.52
N ILE A 154 2.98 -9.34 -10.71
CA ILE A 154 3.27 -10.01 -11.98
C ILE A 154 4.34 -9.22 -12.72
N VAL A 155 4.76 -9.69 -13.89
CA VAL A 155 5.85 -9.08 -14.66
C VAL A 155 5.51 -7.64 -15.06
N GLU A 156 4.24 -7.36 -15.28
CA GLU A 156 3.67 -6.09 -15.70
C GLU A 156 3.37 -5.15 -14.52
N THR A 157 3.64 -5.58 -13.28
CA THR A 157 3.42 -4.74 -12.10
C THR A 157 4.37 -3.55 -12.10
N THR A 158 3.82 -2.36 -11.90
CA THR A 158 4.60 -1.14 -11.69
C THR A 158 4.33 -0.58 -10.31
N ALA A 159 5.34 0.00 -9.68
CA ALA A 159 5.21 0.82 -8.49
C ALA A 159 5.73 2.22 -8.80
N ILE A 160 4.90 3.24 -8.58
CA ILE A 160 5.27 4.65 -8.77
C ILE A 160 5.13 5.33 -7.43
N GLN A 161 6.21 5.92 -6.92
CA GLN A 161 6.13 6.73 -5.70
C GLN A 161 5.18 7.90 -5.96
N GLU A 162 4.15 8.02 -5.14
CA GLU A 162 3.06 8.97 -5.34
C GLU A 162 3.02 9.96 -4.17
N THR A 163 2.93 11.25 -4.48
CA THR A 163 2.98 12.33 -3.48
C THR A 163 1.86 13.35 -3.64
N GLN A 164 1.18 13.39 -4.78
CA GLN A 164 0.24 14.47 -5.11
C GLN A 164 -1.17 13.98 -5.47
N SER A 165 -1.36 12.68 -5.68
CA SER A 165 -2.71 12.16 -5.90
C SER A 165 -3.62 12.40 -4.69
N SER A 166 -4.91 12.62 -4.93
CA SER A 166 -5.90 12.78 -3.87
C SER A 166 -5.95 11.58 -2.91
N ILE A 167 -5.67 10.37 -3.40
CA ILE A 167 -5.59 9.15 -2.58
C ILE A 167 -4.33 9.20 -1.70
N ALA A 168 -3.18 9.59 -2.25
CA ALA A 168 -1.96 9.74 -1.45
C ALA A 168 -2.11 10.79 -0.35
N LEU A 169 -2.79 11.91 -0.62
CA LEU A 169 -3.07 12.92 0.39
C LEU A 169 -3.89 12.37 1.57
N LYS A 170 -4.80 11.42 1.34
CA LYS A 170 -5.55 10.75 2.41
C LYS A 170 -4.69 9.81 3.26
N LEU A 171 -3.61 9.26 2.69
CA LEU A 171 -2.67 8.39 3.39
C LEU A 171 -1.63 9.16 4.23
N LEU A 172 -1.47 10.47 4.01
CA LEU A 172 -0.46 11.26 4.72
C LEU A 172 -0.60 11.25 6.24
N PRO A 173 -1.80 11.39 6.85
CA PRO A 173 -1.94 11.36 8.31
C PRO A 173 -1.48 10.04 8.92
N VAL A 174 -1.86 8.90 8.29
CA VAL A 174 -1.44 7.56 8.73
C VAL A 174 0.07 7.42 8.61
N LEU A 175 0.65 7.86 7.49
CA LEU A 175 2.10 7.83 7.30
C LEU A 175 2.84 8.66 8.37
N GLN A 176 2.34 9.85 8.70
CA GLN A 176 2.92 10.72 9.73
C GLN A 176 2.88 10.06 11.11
N GLU A 177 1.78 9.40 11.47
CA GLU A 177 1.64 8.66 12.72
C GLU A 177 2.61 7.47 12.79
N MET A 178 2.76 6.73 11.68
CA MET A 178 3.71 5.61 11.59
C MET A 178 5.16 6.09 11.76
N ILE A 179 5.53 7.21 11.11
CA ILE A 179 6.86 7.81 11.26
C ILE A 179 7.09 8.24 12.71
N LYS A 180 6.12 8.92 13.33
CA LYS A 180 6.20 9.34 14.73
C LYS A 180 6.42 8.14 15.66
N THR A 181 5.60 7.10 15.52
CA THR A 181 5.70 5.87 16.32
C THR A 181 7.06 5.17 16.13
N ASN A 182 7.58 5.14 14.90
CA ASN A 182 8.88 4.55 14.61
C ASN A 182 10.02 5.30 15.31
N ILE A 183 9.99 6.64 15.29
CA ILE A 183 10.96 7.50 15.97
C ILE A 183 10.91 7.27 17.49
N GLU A 184 9.71 7.26 18.07
CA GLU A 184 9.51 7.04 19.52
C GLU A 184 10.05 5.67 19.96
N ASN A 185 9.75 4.62 19.21
CA ASN A 185 10.23 3.27 19.51
C ASN A 185 11.77 3.16 19.45
N ASN A 186 12.39 3.74 18.43
CA ASN A 186 13.86 3.73 18.31
C ASN A 186 14.52 4.58 19.39
N THR A 187 13.90 5.70 19.77
CA THR A 187 14.42 6.59 20.83
C THR A 187 14.37 5.88 22.18
N SER A 188 13.24 5.25 22.52
CA SER A 188 13.08 4.47 23.76
C SER A 188 14.05 3.29 23.84
N GLN A 189 14.27 2.57 22.73
CA GLN A 189 15.25 1.49 22.69
C GLN A 189 16.68 2.00 22.93
N ASN A 190 17.05 3.12 22.32
CA ASN A 190 18.36 3.72 22.55
C ASN A 190 18.54 4.18 24.00
N ILE A 191 17.54 4.84 24.59
CA ILE A 191 17.60 5.25 26.01
C ILE A 191 17.74 4.03 26.92
N SER A 192 16.97 2.96 26.69
CA SER A 192 17.07 1.74 27.50
C SER A 192 18.43 1.03 27.38
N ASN A 193 19.11 1.17 26.24
CA ASN A 193 20.48 0.66 26.09
C ASN A 193 21.49 1.51 26.88
N PHE A 194 21.25 2.82 27.04
CA PHE A 194 22.09 3.69 27.86
C PHE A 194 21.88 3.45 29.37
N GLU A 195 20.66 3.19 29.82
CA GLU A 195 20.36 2.90 31.24
C GLU A 195 20.99 1.58 31.73
N ASN A 196 21.40 0.70 30.81
CA ASN A 196 22.08 -0.56 31.11
C ASN A 196 23.62 -0.50 30.94
N LEU A 197 24.20 0.67 30.64
CA LEU A 197 25.65 0.83 30.76
C LEU A 197 26.01 0.85 32.25
N ASP A 198 26.89 -0.08 32.67
CA ASP A 198 27.54 -0.04 33.98
C ASP A 198 28.14 1.35 34.20
N ASP A 199 27.82 1.99 35.33
CA ASP A 199 28.30 3.33 35.69
C ASP A 199 29.83 3.44 35.58
N ASN A 200 30.55 2.32 35.76
CA ASN A 200 32.00 2.25 35.57
C ASN A 200 32.42 2.38 34.10
N LEU A 201 31.64 1.80 33.18
CA LEU A 201 31.88 1.88 31.74
C LEU A 201 31.54 3.28 31.20
N LEU A 202 30.50 3.92 31.75
CA LEU A 202 30.14 5.31 31.43
C LEU A 202 31.22 6.29 31.88
N CYS A 203 31.74 6.13 33.11
CA CYS A 203 32.88 6.90 33.62
C CYS A 203 34.12 6.72 32.73
N THR A 204 34.46 5.48 32.37
CA THR A 204 35.63 5.18 31.51
C THR A 204 35.47 5.80 30.10
N ALA A 205 34.28 5.71 29.52
CA ALA A 205 33.99 6.31 28.21
C ALA A 205 34.04 7.85 28.24
N MET A 206 33.58 8.47 29.33
CA MET A 206 33.70 9.92 29.54
C MET A 206 35.16 10.35 29.72
N GLU A 207 35.95 9.60 30.49
CA GLU A 207 37.38 9.86 30.69
C GLU A 207 38.17 9.71 29.37
N GLU A 208 37.86 8.69 28.56
CA GLU A 208 38.44 8.53 27.22
C GLU A 208 37.98 9.61 26.23
N PHE A 209 36.75 10.12 26.35
CA PHE A 209 36.23 11.18 25.50
C PHE A 209 36.88 12.53 25.83
N GLU A 210 37.05 12.84 27.12
CA GLU A 210 37.78 14.02 27.60
C GLU A 210 39.25 13.96 27.20
N ASN A 211 39.89 12.80 27.30
CA ASN A 211 41.26 12.61 26.86
C ASN A 211 41.41 12.78 25.33
N ARG A 212 40.44 12.32 24.52
CA ARG A 212 40.42 12.55 23.06
C ARG A 212 40.16 14.01 22.68
N HIS A 213 39.44 14.77 23.50
CA HIS A 213 39.17 16.20 23.26
C HIS A 213 40.42 17.11 23.35
N THR A 214 41.56 16.60 23.80
CA THR A 214 42.84 17.33 23.78
C THR A 214 43.65 17.18 22.48
N GLN A 215 43.25 16.29 21.55
CA GLN A 215 44.00 16.04 20.31
C GLN A 215 43.08 15.94 19.08
N SER A 216 42.74 17.07 18.43
CA SER A 216 42.45 17.20 16.98
C SER A 216 41.62 18.47 16.70
N THR A 217 42.22 19.43 15.99
CA THR A 217 41.56 20.68 15.55
C THR A 217 40.59 20.46 14.38
N THR A 218 40.64 19.32 13.70
CA THR A 218 39.78 19.02 12.55
C THR A 218 38.47 18.35 12.98
N GLU A 219 38.49 17.56 14.06
CA GLU A 219 37.29 16.96 14.64
C GLU A 219 36.41 17.97 15.39
N LYS A 220 36.99 19.03 15.96
CA LYS A 220 36.23 20.12 16.60
C LYS A 220 35.20 20.77 15.67
N LYS A 221 35.48 20.85 14.36
CA LYS A 221 34.54 21.42 13.39
C LYS A 221 33.35 20.50 13.13
N ASN A 222 33.58 19.19 13.02
CA ASN A 222 32.51 18.21 12.82
C ASN A 222 31.69 17.99 14.11
N ILE A 223 32.34 18.02 15.27
CA ILE A 223 31.69 17.93 16.58
C ILE A 223 30.84 19.18 16.85
N ASN A 224 31.28 20.37 16.44
CA ASN A 224 30.44 21.57 16.54
C ASN A 224 29.20 21.49 15.64
N ILE A 225 29.32 20.92 14.43
CA ILE A 225 28.17 20.69 13.55
C ILE A 225 27.21 19.67 14.18
N ILE A 226 27.72 18.56 14.73
CA ILE A 226 26.89 17.56 15.41
C ILE A 226 26.23 18.17 16.65
N LYS A 227 26.95 18.96 17.45
CA LYS A 227 26.40 19.68 18.61
C LYS A 227 25.33 20.68 18.19
N GLU A 228 25.54 21.46 17.12
CA GLU A 228 24.51 22.38 16.60
C GLU A 228 23.26 21.62 16.13
N ILE A 229 23.43 20.52 15.40
CA ILE A 229 22.30 19.68 14.95
C ILE A 229 21.55 19.11 16.16
N SER A 230 22.25 18.55 17.15
CA SER A 230 21.64 18.01 18.37
C SER A 230 20.94 19.11 19.19
N HIS A 231 21.52 20.30 19.31
CA HIS A 231 20.92 21.42 20.04
C HIS A 231 19.66 21.94 19.33
N ILE A 232 19.67 22.00 18.00
CA ILE A 232 18.49 22.35 17.20
C ILE A 232 17.39 21.31 17.38
N THR A 233 17.71 20.02 17.32
CA THR A 233 16.73 18.94 17.51
C THR A 233 16.16 18.94 18.93
N ILE A 234 16.98 19.13 19.95
CA ILE A 234 16.54 19.20 21.36
C ILE A 234 15.63 20.41 21.57
N ASN A 235 16.00 21.59 21.05
CA ASN A 235 15.17 22.80 21.19
C ASN A 235 13.82 22.65 20.47
N GLN A 236 13.78 22.03 19.28
CA GLN A 236 12.53 21.75 18.57
C GLN A 236 11.63 20.76 19.34
N ILE A 237 12.22 19.79 20.04
CA ILE A 237 11.49 18.86 20.91
C ILE A 237 10.95 19.60 22.14
N LEU A 238 11.76 20.44 22.78
CA LEU A 238 11.35 21.21 23.97
C LEU A 238 10.23 22.21 23.66
N GLU A 239 10.27 22.92 22.53
CA GLU A 239 9.19 23.83 22.12
C GLU A 239 7.88 23.07 21.87
N LYS A 240 7.93 21.86 21.29
CA LYS A 240 6.76 21.00 21.14
C LYS A 240 6.20 20.54 22.48
N ILE A 241 7.06 20.23 23.46
CA ILE A 241 6.61 19.84 24.80
C ILE A 241 5.89 21.02 25.48
N ILE A 242 6.51 22.21 25.47
CA ILE A 242 5.96 23.43 26.10
C ILE A 242 4.58 23.77 25.50
N THR A 243 4.47 23.79 24.17
CA THR A 243 3.19 24.07 23.48
C THR A 243 2.10 23.01 23.74
N THR A 244 2.48 21.79 24.12
CA THR A 244 1.52 20.74 24.50
C THR A 244 1.06 20.88 25.96
N THR A 245 1.94 21.35 26.85
CA THR A 245 1.64 21.59 28.27
C THR A 245 0.73 22.81 28.49
N ASP A 246 0.88 23.87 27.69
CA ASP A 246 0.03 25.07 27.83
C ASP A 246 -1.42 24.85 27.37
N ASN A 247 -1.62 23.94 26.41
CA ASN A 247 -2.97 23.57 25.93
C ASN A 247 -3.70 22.60 26.86
N SER A 248 -3.01 21.93 27.79
CA SER A 248 -3.63 21.01 28.76
C SER A 248 -4.09 21.71 30.04
N ASN A 249 -3.57 22.90 30.35
CA ASN A 249 -3.98 23.69 31.52
C ASN A 249 -5.15 24.67 31.25
N SER A 250 -5.67 24.71 30.03
CA SER A 250 -6.75 25.64 29.62
C SER A 250 -8.12 24.97 29.44
N GLN A 251 -8.30 23.71 29.89
CA GLN A 251 -9.59 23.01 29.86
C GLN A 251 -10.18 22.61 31.22
N GLU A 252 -9.56 22.96 32.35
CA GLU A 252 -10.13 22.73 33.69
C GLU A 252 -10.54 24.03 34.38
N GLU A 253 -11.40 24.84 33.75
CA GLU A 253 -12.20 25.84 34.46
C GLU A 253 -13.34 26.29 33.54
N ILE A 254 -14.51 25.66 33.68
CA ILE A 254 -15.87 26.20 33.53
C ILE A 254 -16.79 24.98 33.72
N ASN A 255 -17.31 24.79 34.93
CA ASN A 255 -18.65 24.26 35.19
C ASN A 255 -18.95 24.33 36.68
N GLY A 256 -19.39 25.51 37.11
CA GLY A 256 -19.92 25.75 38.44
C GLY A 256 -21.16 26.63 38.37
N ASN A 257 -22.32 26.02 38.62
CA ASN A 257 -23.60 26.59 39.03
C ASN A 257 -24.36 27.54 38.09
N GLU A 258 -25.56 27.12 37.69
CA GLU A 258 -26.77 27.92 37.91
C GLU A 258 -28.04 27.04 37.97
N LYS A 259 -28.77 27.15 39.09
CA LYS A 259 -30.16 26.71 39.27
C LYS A 259 -31.06 27.91 39.02
N HIS A 260 -32.09 27.79 38.18
CA HIS A 260 -33.53 27.94 38.52
C HIS A 260 -34.44 28.20 37.29
N ASN A 261 -35.50 27.39 37.23
CA ASN A 261 -36.92 27.78 37.03
C ASN A 261 -37.36 28.51 35.73
N THR A 262 -38.19 27.89 34.89
CA THR A 262 -39.67 27.93 34.92
C THR A 262 -40.30 27.40 33.61
N HIS A 263 -41.51 26.84 33.78
CA HIS A 263 -42.60 26.62 32.81
C HIS A 263 -42.52 27.32 31.44
N ASN A 264 -42.82 26.56 30.38
CA ASN A 264 -44.06 26.80 29.61
C ASN A 264 -44.48 25.61 28.74
N MET A 265 -45.80 25.46 28.65
CA MET A 265 -46.53 24.55 27.78
C MET A 265 -46.31 24.83 26.29
N ASP A 266 -46.46 23.80 25.47
CA ASP A 266 -47.31 23.73 24.26
C ASP A 266 -46.98 22.41 23.52
N LEU A 267 -47.86 21.40 23.53
CA LEU A 267 -48.98 21.16 22.61
C LEU A 267 -48.58 20.44 21.29
N ILE A 268 -49.22 19.27 21.06
CA ILE A 268 -49.62 18.62 19.78
C ILE A 268 -48.59 17.63 19.15
N PRO A 269 -49.02 16.49 18.54
CA PRO A 269 -49.96 15.46 18.98
C PRO A 269 -49.46 14.01 18.72
N ASN A 270 -50.26 13.03 19.15
CA ASN A 270 -50.18 11.63 18.74
C ASN A 270 -50.30 11.46 17.22
N MET A 271 -49.51 10.56 16.66
CA MET A 271 -49.84 9.83 15.43
C MET A 271 -49.53 8.36 15.67
N ASP A 272 -50.57 7.63 16.10
CA ASP A 272 -50.69 6.21 15.86
C ASP A 272 -50.90 6.02 14.37
N ASP A 273 -50.07 5.20 13.72
CA ASP A 273 -50.56 4.46 12.57
C ASP A 273 -49.93 3.07 12.53
N SER A 274 -50.78 2.11 12.86
CA SER A 274 -50.63 0.69 12.72
C SER A 274 -50.69 0.31 11.25
N THR A 275 -49.65 -0.33 10.73
CA THR A 275 -49.78 -1.17 9.54
C THR A 275 -49.18 -2.54 9.81
N SER A 276 -50.09 -3.48 10.00
CA SER A 276 -49.91 -4.91 9.80
C SER A 276 -49.32 -5.18 8.43
N PHE A 277 -48.25 -5.96 8.37
CA PHE A 277 -47.87 -6.68 7.15
C PHE A 277 -48.04 -8.17 7.38
N ASP A 278 -48.85 -8.73 6.50
CA ASP A 278 -49.30 -10.10 6.46
C ASP A 278 -48.15 -11.08 6.21
N ASN A 279 -48.28 -12.21 6.91
CA ASN A 279 -47.63 -13.46 6.57
C ASN A 279 -48.15 -13.92 5.21
N ASP A 280 -47.26 -14.16 4.25
CA ASP A 280 -47.59 -15.04 3.15
C ASP A 280 -46.39 -15.89 2.70
N THR A 281 -46.64 -17.20 2.76
CA THR A 281 -46.15 -18.29 1.90
C THR A 281 -44.64 -18.50 1.71
N LEU A 282 -44.08 -19.34 2.58
CA LEU A 282 -42.92 -20.19 2.29
C LEU A 282 -43.34 -21.32 1.33
N GLU A 283 -43.00 -21.19 0.06
CA GLU A 283 -43.01 -22.33 -0.89
C GLU A 283 -41.84 -23.27 -0.58
N THR A 284 -42.20 -24.52 -0.28
CA THR A 284 -41.33 -25.69 -0.24
C THR A 284 -40.76 -25.97 -1.64
N ILE A 285 -39.46 -25.74 -1.83
CA ILE A 285 -38.71 -26.31 -2.95
C ILE A 285 -38.34 -27.74 -2.58
N THR A 286 -39.08 -28.70 -3.14
CA THR A 286 -38.71 -30.11 -3.16
C THR A 286 -37.45 -30.28 -4.02
N THR A 287 -36.44 -30.91 -3.44
CA THR A 287 -35.27 -31.45 -4.15
C THR A 287 -35.71 -32.69 -4.89
N ASP A 288 -35.51 -32.71 -6.21
CA ASP A 288 -35.61 -33.93 -7.01
C ASP A 288 -34.26 -34.24 -7.64
N ASP A 289 -33.90 -35.49 -7.47
CA ASP A 289 -32.64 -36.14 -7.77
C ASP A 289 -32.33 -36.25 -9.28
N ASN A 290 -31.06 -36.57 -9.53
CA ASN A 290 -30.55 -37.30 -10.71
C ASN A 290 -30.38 -36.50 -12.01
N ASN A 291 -29.18 -35.96 -12.22
CA ASN A 291 -28.49 -36.03 -13.51
C ASN A 291 -26.98 -35.78 -13.34
N GLU A 292 -26.24 -36.83 -12.98
CA GLU A 292 -24.79 -36.89 -13.23
C GLU A 292 -24.54 -37.11 -14.73
N PRO A 293 -23.78 -36.24 -15.42
CA PRO A 293 -23.28 -36.56 -16.76
C PRO A 293 -22.04 -37.49 -16.67
N PRO A 294 -21.92 -38.51 -17.54
CA PRO A 294 -20.84 -39.47 -17.48
C PRO A 294 -19.49 -38.86 -17.89
N PHE A 295 -18.50 -38.99 -17.02
CA PHE A 295 -17.09 -38.74 -17.32
C PHE A 295 -16.62 -39.66 -18.47
N LYS A 296 -16.44 -39.09 -19.66
CA LYS A 296 -15.73 -39.74 -20.77
C LYS A 296 -14.22 -39.77 -20.47
N LYS A 297 -13.70 -40.98 -20.24
CA LYS A 297 -12.26 -41.27 -20.24
C LYS A 297 -11.69 -40.98 -21.64
N GLN A 298 -10.84 -39.96 -21.77
CA GLN A 298 -10.00 -39.80 -22.96
C GLN A 298 -8.83 -40.78 -22.89
N LYS A 299 -8.77 -41.69 -23.88
CA LYS A 299 -7.61 -42.54 -24.18
C LYS A 299 -6.42 -41.65 -24.54
N ARG A 300 -5.29 -41.81 -23.84
CA ARG A 300 -3.98 -41.37 -24.32
C ARG A 300 -3.54 -42.35 -25.40
N PHE A 301 -3.23 -41.84 -26.58
CA PHE A 301 -2.42 -42.58 -27.56
C PHE A 301 -0.95 -42.42 -27.18
N ASN A 302 -0.22 -43.53 -27.24
CA ASN A 302 1.24 -43.61 -27.20
C ASN A 302 1.85 -42.99 -28.46
#